data_AF-A0A956RDA6-F1
#
_entry.id   AF-A0A956RDA6-F1
#
_cell.length_a   1.000
_cell.length_b   1.000
_cell.length_c   1.000
_cell.angle_alpha   90.00
_cell.angle_beta   90.00
_cell.angle_gamma   90.00
#
_symmetry.space_group_name_H-M   'P 1'
#
loop_
_entity.id
_entity.type
_entity.pdbx_description
1 polymer ?
#
loop_
_entity_poly.entity_id
_entity_poly.type
_entity_poly.pdbx_seq_one_letter_code
_entity_poly.pdbx_strand_id
1 'polypeptide(L)'
;MGVVVGSLTLLPCDYAHASDGPGAFSLAPQQSEIYGGEPTDYCEWPTTAFLGGCTGTLVHPQMIIYAAHCGAGIGQIRLGESGNSPERILNPEYCRVNPGGGPGQGNDWAYCKLQEPVLDVPIVPPLMGCETSVLQPGKEVALVGFGNTDDNTFGIKYEVFTTINSITPQDEAHIGGGGLDTCQGDSGGPVYVQLSEADNSWRVFGITSYGGACGGGGYYSMMHTGMEWFESDSGLDITPCHNADGTWNPGPDCKGFQLEPEVGHGSWADGCSGGPTSGLNSICGDPFDVGPADTPPIVNIINPMDGETFTTDGGNQPMTIEAEAMDDGAVQYVELVINDKVIDGSADYSAPYQWPVQMPTGQYYISARAVDFTDAEGFAPPIAIGVNADAPEPDPTTTGSDSDSDSGTDSGTDGGTSDSGTDGTSAGPGDDDDDDD
;
A
#
# COMPACT_ATOMS: atom_id res chain seq x y z
N MET A 1 -75.29 -48.89 -28.52
CA MET A 1 -75.29 -50.38 -28.52
C MET A 1 -74.01 -50.82 -27.83
N GLY A 2 -74.11 -51.50 -26.67
CA GLY A 2 -73.02 -52.12 -25.88
C GLY A 2 -72.28 -51.15 -24.92
N VAL A 3 -72.50 -51.05 -23.60
CA VAL A 3 -72.36 -52.02 -22.45
C VAL A 3 -70.88 -52.21 -22.06
N VAL A 4 -70.35 -52.13 -20.83
CA VAL A 4 -70.77 -51.85 -19.42
C VAL A 4 -69.48 -51.77 -18.56
N VAL A 5 -69.48 -50.95 -17.49
CA VAL A 5 -68.95 -51.10 -16.09
C VAL A 5 -67.63 -51.89 -15.90
N GLY A 6 -66.61 -51.49 -15.12
CA GLY A 6 -66.44 -50.58 -13.98
C GLY A 6 -65.54 -51.27 -12.94
N SER A 7 -64.84 -50.52 -12.08
CA SER A 7 -64.57 -50.86 -10.65
C SER A 7 -63.50 -49.95 -10.06
N LEU A 8 -63.88 -49.30 -8.95
CA LEU A 8 -63.02 -48.58 -8.03
C LEU A 8 -62.84 -49.49 -6.80
N THR A 9 -61.60 -49.77 -6.42
CA THR A 9 -61.25 -50.46 -5.16
C THR A 9 -60.06 -49.76 -4.51
N LEU A 10 -60.20 -49.53 -3.20
CA LEU A 10 -59.30 -48.80 -2.29
C LEU A 10 -58.10 -49.64 -1.82
N LEU A 11 -57.06 -48.91 -1.38
CA LEU A 11 -55.71 -49.23 -0.87
C LEU A 11 -55.57 -50.39 0.14
N PRO A 12 -54.35 -50.94 0.32
CA PRO A 12 -53.55 -50.51 1.49
C PRO A 12 -52.04 -50.27 1.22
N CYS A 13 -51.42 -49.47 2.09
CA CYS A 13 -49.97 -49.32 2.27
C CYS A 13 -49.33 -50.61 2.82
N ASP A 14 -48.09 -50.93 2.43
CA ASP A 14 -46.99 -51.16 3.37
C ASP A 14 -45.59 -51.26 2.69
N TYR A 15 -44.66 -50.50 3.27
CA TYR A 15 -43.20 -50.60 3.38
C TYR A 15 -42.28 -50.97 2.18
N ALA A 16 -41.55 -49.93 1.76
CA ALA A 16 -40.10 -49.82 1.53
C ALA A 16 -39.30 -50.98 0.90
N HIS A 17 -38.76 -50.72 -0.30
CA HIS A 17 -37.35 -50.96 -0.64
C HIS A 17 -36.95 -49.93 -1.73
N ALA A 18 -36.08 -48.98 -1.37
CA ALA A 18 -35.42 -48.10 -2.34
C ALA A 18 -34.07 -48.72 -2.73
N SER A 19 -33.83 -48.88 -4.03
CA SER A 19 -32.51 -49.16 -4.60
C SER A 19 -32.38 -48.44 -5.94
N ASP A 20 -31.44 -47.49 -5.97
CA ASP A 20 -30.61 -46.95 -7.07
C ASP A 20 -31.17 -46.71 -8.49
N GLY A 21 -30.92 -45.49 -8.99
CA GLY A 21 -31.14 -45.02 -10.38
C GLY A 21 -30.08 -45.54 -11.38
N PRO A 22 -29.68 -44.80 -12.47
CA PRO A 22 -29.97 -43.40 -12.83
C PRO A 22 -30.21 -43.13 -14.34
N GLY A 23 -30.41 -41.86 -14.72
CA GLY A 23 -30.37 -41.37 -16.12
C GLY A 23 -30.69 -39.88 -16.25
N ALA A 24 -29.64 -39.06 -16.21
CA ALA A 24 -29.65 -37.59 -16.08
C ALA A 24 -30.13 -36.83 -17.33
N PHE A 25 -30.73 -35.65 -17.08
CA PHE A 25 -30.71 -34.52 -18.02
C PHE A 25 -29.35 -33.83 -17.89
N SER A 26 -28.66 -33.61 -19.01
CA SER A 26 -27.47 -32.78 -19.10
C SER A 26 -27.82 -31.54 -19.92
N LEU A 27 -27.78 -30.37 -19.28
CA LEU A 27 -27.46 -29.15 -19.97
C LEU A 27 -25.92 -29.13 -20.07
N ALA A 28 -25.40 -28.93 -21.27
CA ALA A 28 -23.97 -28.75 -21.47
C ALA A 28 -23.50 -27.52 -20.66
N PRO A 29 -22.34 -27.57 -20.00
CA PRO A 29 -21.79 -26.38 -19.37
C PRO A 29 -21.52 -25.32 -20.45
N GLN A 30 -21.93 -24.08 -20.20
CA GLN A 30 -21.48 -22.94 -20.99
C GLN A 30 -20.00 -22.70 -20.62
N GLN A 31 -19.14 -22.68 -21.63
CA GLN A 31 -17.72 -22.34 -21.49
C GLN A 31 -17.56 -20.82 -21.44
N SER A 32 -16.51 -20.35 -20.77
CA SER A 32 -16.24 -18.94 -20.54
C SER A 32 -14.69 -18.70 -20.48
N GLU A 33 -14.22 -17.43 -20.38
CA GLU A 33 -13.17 -16.93 -21.28
C GLU A 33 -12.04 -15.96 -20.76
N ILE A 34 -11.30 -16.22 -19.67
CA ILE A 34 -9.82 -16.40 -19.80
C ILE A 34 -9.65 -17.76 -20.53
N TYR A 35 -8.51 -18.29 -21.00
CA TYR A 35 -8.59 -19.65 -21.60
C TYR A 35 -9.20 -20.59 -20.53
N GLY A 36 -10.46 -21.03 -20.73
CA GLY A 36 -11.37 -21.63 -19.72
C GLY A 36 -11.86 -20.83 -18.49
N GLY A 37 -11.80 -19.49 -18.46
CA GLY A 37 -12.23 -18.60 -17.36
C GLY A 37 -13.68 -18.13 -17.37
N GLU A 38 -14.03 -16.93 -16.90
CA GLU A 38 -15.35 -16.28 -17.08
C GLU A 38 -15.31 -14.74 -16.99
N PRO A 39 -16.22 -14.01 -17.66
CA PRO A 39 -16.18 -12.55 -17.63
C PRO A 39 -16.55 -12.09 -16.23
N THR A 40 -15.79 -11.16 -15.68
CA THR A 40 -16.05 -10.64 -14.34
C THR A 40 -17.38 -9.88 -14.31
N ASP A 41 -18.16 -10.06 -13.26
CA ASP A 41 -19.30 -9.20 -12.99
C ASP A 41 -18.84 -7.79 -12.58
N TYR A 42 -19.82 -6.89 -12.47
CA TYR A 42 -19.57 -5.49 -12.13
C TYR A 42 -18.86 -5.38 -10.76
N CYS A 43 -17.77 -4.61 -10.70
CA CYS A 43 -16.98 -4.38 -9.49
C CYS A 43 -16.20 -5.58 -8.93
N GLU A 44 -16.14 -6.71 -9.62
CA GLU A 44 -15.20 -7.78 -9.27
C GLU A 44 -13.77 -7.38 -9.67
N TRP A 45 -12.80 -7.72 -8.83
CA TRP A 45 -11.38 -7.40 -8.99
C TRP A 45 -11.14 -5.93 -9.39
N PRO A 46 -11.61 -4.96 -8.58
CA PRO A 46 -11.61 -3.55 -8.98
C PRO A 46 -10.18 -2.98 -9.11
N THR A 47 -9.17 -3.66 -8.58
CA THR A 47 -7.76 -3.28 -8.73
C THR A 47 -7.12 -3.75 -10.03
N THR A 48 -7.72 -4.66 -10.80
CA THR A 48 -7.19 -5.11 -12.09
C THR A 48 -7.47 -4.07 -13.17
N ALA A 49 -6.42 -3.63 -13.87
CA ALA A 49 -6.43 -2.49 -14.78
C ALA A 49 -5.99 -2.85 -16.20
N PHE A 50 -6.61 -2.22 -17.20
CA PHE A 50 -6.21 -2.34 -18.60
C PHE A 50 -5.21 -1.24 -19.00
N LEU A 51 -4.12 -1.64 -19.66
CA LEU A 51 -3.00 -0.77 -20.04
C LEU A 51 -2.85 -0.59 -21.56
N GLY A 52 -3.85 -0.95 -22.36
CA GLY A 52 -3.84 -0.71 -23.82
C GLY A 52 -3.06 -1.76 -24.62
N GLY A 53 -3.08 -3.02 -24.19
CA GLY A 53 -2.27 -4.09 -24.77
C GLY A 53 -1.67 -5.04 -23.73
N CYS A 54 -1.64 -4.57 -22.48
CA CYS A 54 -1.27 -5.31 -21.29
C CYS A 54 -2.33 -5.10 -20.20
N THR A 55 -2.17 -5.85 -19.11
CA THR A 55 -2.93 -5.71 -17.86
C THR A 55 -1.96 -5.24 -16.75
N GLY A 56 -2.49 -4.63 -15.69
CA GLY A 56 -1.73 -4.27 -14.49
C GLY A 56 -2.63 -4.31 -13.25
N THR A 57 -2.07 -4.01 -12.09
CA THR A 57 -2.78 -4.10 -10.81
C THR A 57 -2.52 -2.88 -9.94
N LEU A 58 -3.58 -2.26 -9.40
CA LEU A 58 -3.52 -1.24 -8.37
C LEU A 58 -3.22 -1.89 -7.02
N VAL A 59 -1.98 -1.73 -6.55
CA VAL A 59 -1.47 -2.38 -5.32
C VAL A 59 -1.29 -1.41 -4.15
N HIS A 60 -1.39 -0.12 -4.45
CA HIS A 60 -1.30 1.02 -3.54
C HIS A 60 -2.12 2.15 -4.17
N PRO A 61 -2.73 3.08 -3.41
CA PRO A 61 -3.52 4.19 -3.96
C PRO A 61 -2.86 4.93 -5.12
N GLN A 62 -1.53 4.99 -5.15
CA GLN A 62 -0.77 5.70 -6.19
C GLN A 62 0.17 4.80 -7.03
N MET A 63 0.05 3.47 -6.97
CA MET A 63 0.91 2.57 -7.76
C MET A 63 0.15 1.47 -8.49
N ILE A 64 0.41 1.38 -9.81
CA ILE A 64 0.07 0.22 -10.64
C ILE A 64 1.33 -0.60 -10.90
N ILE A 65 1.32 -1.90 -10.59
CA ILE A 65 2.38 -2.85 -10.97
C ILE A 65 1.96 -3.64 -12.21
N TYR A 66 2.91 -3.90 -13.12
CA TYR A 66 2.74 -4.67 -14.36
C TYR A 66 4.08 -5.27 -14.84
N ALA A 67 4.11 -5.85 -16.04
CA ALA A 67 5.30 -6.53 -16.59
C ALA A 67 6.28 -5.58 -17.29
N ALA A 68 7.59 -5.79 -17.10
CA ALA A 68 8.67 -5.01 -17.73
C ALA A 68 8.57 -5.01 -19.27
N HIS A 69 8.24 -6.16 -19.87
CA HIS A 69 8.19 -6.29 -21.32
C HIS A 69 7.05 -5.48 -21.99
N CYS A 70 6.07 -4.99 -21.23
CA CYS A 70 5.05 -4.05 -21.73
C CYS A 70 5.64 -2.65 -22.00
N GLY A 71 6.78 -2.34 -21.37
CA GLY A 71 7.52 -1.09 -21.55
C GLY A 71 6.94 0.09 -20.75
N ALA A 72 7.72 1.18 -20.68
CA ALA A 72 7.37 2.37 -19.89
C ALA A 72 6.37 3.32 -20.59
N GLY A 73 5.88 2.96 -21.78
CA GLY A 73 5.07 3.83 -22.65
C GLY A 73 3.58 3.89 -22.31
N ILE A 74 3.21 3.59 -21.07
CA ILE A 74 1.80 3.55 -20.64
C ILE A 74 1.31 4.99 -20.45
N GLY A 75 0.42 5.45 -21.33
CA GLY A 75 -0.12 6.81 -21.28
C GLY A 75 -1.48 6.94 -20.59
N GLN A 76 -2.21 5.84 -20.44
CA GLN A 76 -3.49 5.76 -19.74
C GLN A 76 -3.62 4.41 -19.06
N ILE A 77 -4.10 4.42 -17.83
CA ILE A 77 -4.50 3.24 -17.07
C ILE A 77 -6.03 3.28 -16.96
N ARG A 78 -6.68 2.14 -17.16
CA ARG A 78 -8.15 2.07 -17.27
C ARG A 78 -8.71 1.06 -16.29
N LEU A 79 -9.59 1.52 -15.41
CA LEU A 79 -10.34 0.68 -14.49
C LEU A 79 -11.78 0.48 -15.00
N GLY A 80 -12.35 -0.68 -14.71
CA GLY A 80 -13.66 -1.13 -15.21
C GLY A 80 -13.61 -2.54 -15.78
N GLU A 81 -14.76 -3.04 -16.18
CA GLU A 81 -14.93 -4.37 -16.78
C GLU A 81 -14.56 -4.38 -18.26
N SER A 82 -14.42 -3.20 -18.88
CA SER A 82 -13.98 -3.06 -20.27
C SER A 82 -12.88 -2.02 -20.41
N GLY A 83 -11.74 -2.44 -20.93
CA GLY A 83 -10.66 -1.54 -21.33
C GLY A 83 -11.04 -0.58 -22.47
N ASN A 84 -12.01 -0.95 -23.30
CA ASN A 84 -12.50 -0.12 -24.40
C ASN A 84 -13.59 0.88 -23.97
N SER A 85 -14.37 0.54 -22.93
CA SER A 85 -15.36 1.41 -22.31
C SER A 85 -15.10 1.47 -20.79
N PRO A 86 -13.99 2.12 -20.37
CA PRO A 86 -13.60 2.12 -18.97
C PRO A 86 -14.52 3.00 -18.14
N GLU A 87 -14.67 2.62 -16.88
CA GLU A 87 -15.44 3.38 -15.89
C GLU A 87 -14.60 4.50 -15.30
N ARG A 88 -13.27 4.29 -15.21
CA ARG A 88 -12.32 5.32 -14.77
C ARG A 88 -11.05 5.29 -15.63
N ILE A 89 -10.51 6.47 -15.88
CA ILE A 89 -9.22 6.66 -16.54
C ILE A 89 -8.29 7.33 -15.53
N LEU A 90 -7.18 6.66 -15.26
CA LEU A 90 -6.11 7.16 -14.40
C LEU A 90 -4.93 7.58 -15.28
N ASN A 91 -4.27 8.67 -14.89
CA ASN A 91 -3.09 9.16 -15.57
C ASN A 91 -1.84 8.81 -14.74
N PRO A 92 -0.84 8.15 -15.33
CA PRO A 92 0.45 7.99 -14.68
C PRO A 92 1.18 9.32 -14.66
N GLU A 93 1.82 9.64 -13.53
CA GLU A 93 2.85 10.69 -13.44
C GLU A 93 4.09 10.25 -14.24
N TYR A 94 4.53 9.02 -13.97
CA TYR A 94 5.59 8.36 -14.72
C TYR A 94 5.48 6.84 -14.59
N CYS A 95 6.13 6.13 -15.51
CA CYS A 95 6.30 4.68 -15.45
C CYS A 95 7.79 4.32 -15.48
N ARG A 96 8.12 3.21 -14.82
CA ARG A 96 9.48 2.68 -14.70
C ARG A 96 9.47 1.20 -14.99
N VAL A 97 10.49 0.76 -15.71
CA VAL A 97 10.73 -0.64 -16.05
C VAL A 97 11.99 -1.07 -15.35
N ASN A 98 11.94 -2.23 -14.69
CA ASN A 98 13.11 -2.79 -14.01
C ASN A 98 14.28 -2.92 -14.98
N PRO A 99 15.46 -2.30 -14.71
CA PRO A 99 16.60 -2.38 -15.61
C PRO A 99 17.07 -3.82 -15.85
N GLY A 100 16.99 -4.27 -17.11
CA GLY A 100 17.32 -5.66 -17.47
C GLY A 100 16.26 -6.69 -17.08
N GLY A 101 15.08 -6.23 -16.63
CA GLY A 101 13.91 -7.04 -16.39
C GLY A 101 13.31 -7.58 -17.67
N GLY A 102 12.82 -8.82 -17.63
CA GLY A 102 12.10 -9.41 -18.73
C GLY A 102 11.76 -10.89 -18.53
N PRO A 103 11.07 -11.50 -19.51
CA PRO A 103 10.56 -12.85 -19.37
C PRO A 103 11.63 -13.91 -19.09
N GLY A 104 11.31 -14.85 -18.21
CA GLY A 104 12.12 -16.05 -17.94
C GLY A 104 13.30 -15.84 -17.01
N GLN A 105 13.36 -14.69 -16.34
CA GLN A 105 14.41 -14.32 -15.39
C GLN A 105 13.86 -14.04 -13.99
N GLY A 106 12.56 -14.19 -13.76
CA GLY A 106 11.92 -13.86 -12.49
C GLY A 106 11.72 -12.38 -12.21
N ASN A 107 12.26 -11.51 -13.06
CA ASN A 107 12.40 -10.08 -12.79
C ASN A 107 11.65 -9.17 -13.78
N ASP A 108 10.60 -9.69 -14.43
CA ASP A 108 9.78 -8.99 -15.42
C ASP A 108 8.83 -7.99 -14.76
N TRP A 109 9.40 -6.99 -14.06
CA TRP A 109 8.68 -6.04 -13.22
C TRP A 109 8.71 -4.63 -13.79
N ALA A 110 7.57 -3.96 -13.73
CA ALA A 110 7.44 -2.54 -13.98
C ALA A 110 6.33 -1.96 -13.11
N TYR A 111 6.35 -0.64 -12.96
CA TYR A 111 5.27 0.07 -12.28
C TYR A 111 5.01 1.44 -12.92
N CYS A 112 3.85 1.99 -12.63
CA CYS A 112 3.53 3.39 -12.86
C CYS A 112 3.12 4.03 -11.53
N LYS A 113 3.74 5.17 -11.20
CA LYS A 113 3.25 6.07 -10.15
C LYS A 113 2.13 6.92 -10.74
N LEU A 114 0.97 6.93 -10.09
CA LEU A 114 -0.19 7.71 -10.53
C LEU A 114 -0.01 9.20 -10.21
N GLN A 115 -0.60 10.05 -11.04
CA GLN A 115 -0.61 11.49 -10.81
C GLN A 115 -1.45 11.89 -9.59
N GLU A 116 -2.55 11.17 -9.36
CA GLU A 116 -3.47 11.40 -8.25
C GLU A 116 -3.74 10.06 -7.55
N PRO A 117 -3.79 10.02 -6.20
CA PRO A 117 -4.08 8.81 -5.47
C PRO A 117 -5.55 8.37 -5.63
N VAL A 118 -5.76 7.05 -5.71
CA VAL A 118 -7.06 6.39 -5.75
C VAL A 118 -7.38 5.89 -4.34
N LEU A 119 -8.21 6.63 -3.62
CA LEU A 119 -8.51 6.39 -2.19
C LEU A 119 -9.82 5.66 -1.94
N ASP A 120 -10.66 5.52 -2.96
CA ASP A 120 -12.00 4.96 -2.84
C ASP A 120 -12.12 3.53 -3.38
N VAL A 121 -11.09 3.04 -4.07
CA VAL A 121 -11.00 1.64 -4.53
C VAL A 121 -10.28 0.80 -3.48
N PRO A 122 -10.92 -0.25 -2.91
CA PRO A 122 -10.25 -1.10 -1.96
C PRO A 122 -9.07 -1.86 -2.56
N ILE A 123 -7.92 -1.76 -1.91
CA ILE A 123 -6.67 -2.38 -2.38
C ILE A 123 -6.58 -3.85 -1.95
N VAL A 124 -6.07 -4.68 -2.86
CA VAL A 124 -5.57 -6.03 -2.54
C VAL A 124 -4.04 -5.92 -2.47
N PRO A 125 -3.42 -5.94 -1.28
CA PRO A 125 -2.01 -5.60 -1.15
C PRO A 125 -1.09 -6.73 -1.66
N PRO A 126 0.18 -6.43 -1.98
CA PRO A 126 1.18 -7.42 -2.33
C PRO A 126 1.38 -8.46 -1.22
N LEU A 127 1.49 -9.74 -1.60
CA LEU A 127 1.88 -10.83 -0.73
C LEU A 127 3.35 -10.65 -0.31
N MET A 128 3.65 -10.67 0.98
CA MET A 128 5.01 -10.41 1.48
C MET A 128 5.43 -11.29 2.65
N GLY A 129 6.75 -11.34 2.87
CA GLY A 129 7.36 -11.91 4.07
C GLY A 129 6.87 -13.32 4.39
N CYS A 130 6.35 -13.51 5.60
CA CYS A 130 5.92 -14.83 6.05
C CYS A 130 4.72 -15.39 5.25
N GLU A 131 3.91 -14.50 4.65
CA GLU A 131 2.72 -14.86 3.89
C GLU A 131 3.08 -15.66 2.63
N THR A 132 4.28 -15.46 2.09
CA THR A 132 4.79 -16.16 0.89
C THR A 132 4.82 -17.68 1.05
N SER A 133 4.79 -18.20 2.28
CA SER A 133 4.69 -19.63 2.57
C SER A 133 3.46 -20.31 1.96
N VAL A 134 2.41 -19.55 1.65
CA VAL A 134 1.19 -20.03 0.96
C VAL A 134 1.47 -20.51 -0.48
N LEU A 135 2.56 -20.04 -1.10
CA LEU A 135 2.90 -20.28 -2.49
C LEU A 135 3.48 -21.68 -2.69
N GLN A 136 2.60 -22.67 -2.71
CA GLN A 136 2.95 -24.09 -2.87
C GLN A 136 2.22 -24.70 -4.07
N PRO A 137 2.80 -25.74 -4.71
CA PRO A 137 2.08 -26.52 -5.71
C PRO A 137 0.71 -26.99 -5.21
N GLY A 138 -0.32 -26.81 -6.04
CA GLY A 138 -1.70 -27.11 -5.72
C GLY A 138 -2.45 -26.01 -4.98
N LYS A 139 -1.80 -24.91 -4.58
CA LYS A 139 -2.51 -23.74 -4.04
C LYS A 139 -3.38 -23.12 -5.14
N GLU A 140 -4.67 -22.97 -4.84
CA GLU A 140 -5.62 -22.28 -5.70
C GLU A 140 -5.34 -20.77 -5.72
N VAL A 141 -5.47 -20.19 -6.91
CA VAL A 141 -5.19 -18.79 -7.24
C VAL A 141 -6.17 -18.31 -8.30
N ALA A 142 -6.44 -17.01 -8.32
CA ALA A 142 -7.21 -16.36 -9.37
C ALA A 142 -6.29 -15.60 -10.33
N LEU A 143 -6.46 -15.83 -11.63
CA LEU A 143 -5.82 -15.08 -12.70
C LEU A 143 -6.84 -14.12 -13.28
N VAL A 144 -6.51 -12.83 -13.39
CA VAL A 144 -7.46 -11.82 -13.86
C VAL A 144 -6.78 -10.94 -14.90
N GLY A 145 -7.49 -10.63 -15.99
CA GLY A 145 -6.93 -9.79 -17.04
C GLY A 145 -7.87 -9.48 -18.18
N PHE A 146 -7.33 -8.79 -19.18
CA PHE A 146 -8.06 -8.26 -20.34
C PHE A 146 -7.58 -8.84 -21.68
N GLY A 147 -6.78 -9.90 -21.63
CA GLY A 147 -6.18 -10.56 -22.78
C GLY A 147 -7.17 -11.32 -23.64
N ASN A 148 -6.61 -12.03 -24.61
CA ASN A 148 -7.37 -12.81 -25.57
C ASN A 148 -8.05 -14.01 -24.91
N THR A 149 -9.25 -14.29 -25.38
CA THR A 149 -10.07 -15.41 -24.92
C THR A 149 -10.18 -16.50 -26.00
N ASP A 150 -10.86 -17.63 -25.71
CA ASP A 150 -11.10 -18.72 -26.66
C ASP A 150 -11.86 -18.27 -27.93
N ASP A 151 -12.75 -17.27 -27.81
CA ASP A 151 -13.48 -16.68 -28.94
C ASP A 151 -12.75 -15.48 -29.60
N ASN A 152 -11.55 -15.14 -29.12
CA ASN A 152 -10.74 -13.97 -29.51
C ASN A 152 -11.34 -12.62 -29.09
N THR A 153 -12.13 -12.57 -28.02
CA THR A 153 -12.45 -11.32 -27.33
C THR A 153 -11.18 -10.74 -26.71
N PHE A 154 -11.09 -9.41 -26.67
CA PHE A 154 -9.94 -8.69 -26.11
C PHE A 154 -10.41 -7.38 -25.49
N GLY A 155 -9.83 -7.00 -24.35
CA GLY A 155 -10.15 -5.76 -23.65
C GLY A 155 -11.43 -5.83 -22.81
N ILE A 156 -11.95 -7.03 -22.53
CA ILE A 156 -12.98 -7.29 -21.52
C ILE A 156 -12.29 -8.01 -20.37
N LYS A 157 -12.64 -7.67 -19.13
CA LYS A 157 -12.05 -8.26 -17.93
C LYS A 157 -12.63 -9.65 -17.70
N TYR A 158 -11.76 -10.62 -17.52
CA TYR A 158 -12.10 -11.99 -17.21
C TYR A 158 -11.27 -12.49 -16.04
N GLU A 159 -11.78 -13.51 -15.38
CA GLU A 159 -11.09 -14.24 -14.33
C GLU A 159 -10.99 -15.74 -14.66
N VAL A 160 -10.04 -16.44 -14.05
CA VAL A 160 -10.07 -17.91 -13.96
C VAL A 160 -9.41 -18.35 -12.66
N PHE A 161 -10.06 -19.30 -11.98
CA PHE A 161 -9.48 -19.98 -10.84
C PHE A 161 -8.72 -21.23 -11.31
N THR A 162 -7.49 -21.38 -10.83
CA THR A 162 -6.63 -22.52 -11.15
C THR A 162 -5.60 -22.71 -10.05
N THR A 163 -4.58 -23.55 -10.27
CA THR A 163 -3.59 -23.88 -9.24
C THR A 163 -2.16 -23.58 -9.67
N ILE A 164 -1.32 -23.24 -8.70
CA ILE A 164 0.14 -23.21 -8.86
C ILE A 164 0.61 -24.64 -9.17
N ASN A 165 1.32 -24.82 -10.29
CA ASN A 165 1.92 -26.10 -10.65
C ASN A 165 3.29 -26.30 -9.98
N SER A 166 4.10 -25.24 -9.97
CA SER A 166 5.46 -25.24 -9.43
C SER A 166 6.00 -23.82 -9.29
N ILE A 167 6.96 -23.62 -8.39
CA ILE A 167 7.83 -22.43 -8.37
C ILE A 167 9.18 -22.81 -8.98
N THR A 168 9.66 -22.02 -9.94
CA THR A 168 10.94 -22.27 -10.61
C THR A 168 12.13 -21.81 -9.76
N PRO A 169 13.36 -22.28 -10.05
CA PRO A 169 14.56 -21.76 -9.39
C PRO A 169 14.90 -20.29 -9.70
N GLN A 170 14.14 -19.65 -10.59
CA GLN A 170 14.25 -18.22 -10.93
C GLN A 170 13.17 -17.40 -10.21
N ASP A 171 12.48 -17.97 -9.22
CA ASP A 171 11.37 -17.33 -8.52
C ASP A 171 10.25 -16.91 -9.48
N GLU A 172 9.87 -17.80 -10.39
CA GLU A 172 8.66 -17.66 -11.20
C GLU A 172 7.63 -18.71 -10.78
N ALA A 173 6.37 -18.32 -10.66
CA ALA A 173 5.28 -19.29 -10.52
C ALA A 173 4.89 -19.80 -11.91
N HIS A 174 4.77 -21.12 -12.06
CA HIS A 174 4.13 -21.75 -13.21
C HIS A 174 2.72 -22.13 -12.81
N ILE A 175 1.71 -21.58 -13.48
CA ILE A 175 0.30 -21.65 -13.06
C ILE A 175 -0.57 -21.99 -14.27
N GLY A 176 -1.63 -22.77 -14.05
CA GLY A 176 -2.62 -23.06 -15.09
C GLY A 176 -2.28 -24.25 -15.96
N GLY A 177 -2.81 -24.26 -17.18
CA GLY A 177 -2.78 -25.39 -18.10
C GLY A 177 -4.09 -26.17 -18.11
N GLY A 178 -4.18 -27.20 -18.97
CA GLY A 178 -5.40 -27.99 -19.11
C GLY A 178 -6.59 -27.18 -19.67
N GLY A 179 -6.30 -26.05 -20.32
CA GLY A 179 -7.31 -25.10 -20.75
C GLY A 179 -7.76 -24.11 -19.69
N LEU A 180 -6.96 -23.85 -18.64
CA LEU A 180 -7.15 -22.77 -17.66
C LEU A 180 -5.88 -21.92 -17.62
N ASP A 181 -5.84 -20.75 -18.27
CA ASP A 181 -4.57 -20.04 -18.50
C ASP A 181 -4.72 -18.57 -18.92
N THR A 182 -3.75 -17.71 -18.55
CA THR A 182 -3.62 -16.38 -19.15
C THR A 182 -3.19 -16.47 -20.62
N CYS A 183 -3.46 -15.43 -21.39
CA CYS A 183 -3.23 -15.40 -22.83
C CYS A 183 -2.67 -14.05 -23.30
N GLN A 184 -2.56 -13.84 -24.61
CA GLN A 184 -1.97 -12.61 -25.15
C GLN A 184 -2.79 -11.39 -24.72
N GLY A 185 -2.13 -10.43 -24.07
CA GLY A 185 -2.78 -9.23 -23.52
C GLY A 185 -2.98 -9.25 -22.00
N ASP A 186 -2.89 -10.42 -21.39
CA ASP A 186 -2.90 -10.54 -19.92
C ASP A 186 -1.53 -10.22 -19.31
N SER A 187 -0.48 -10.09 -20.12
CA SER A 187 0.85 -9.64 -19.71
C SER A 187 0.77 -8.47 -18.73
N GLY A 188 1.44 -8.61 -17.57
CA GLY A 188 1.43 -7.67 -16.45
C GLY A 188 0.28 -7.85 -15.46
N GLY A 189 -0.73 -8.65 -15.82
CA GLY A 189 -1.92 -8.87 -15.00
C GLY A 189 -1.65 -9.67 -13.73
N PRO A 190 -2.51 -9.48 -12.71
CA PRO A 190 -2.33 -10.05 -11.39
C PRO A 190 -2.55 -11.56 -11.34
N VAL A 191 -1.86 -12.17 -10.38
CA VAL A 191 -2.28 -13.41 -9.75
C VAL A 191 -2.65 -13.13 -8.30
N TYR A 192 -3.90 -13.41 -7.94
CA TYR A 192 -4.40 -13.26 -6.59
C TYR A 192 -4.39 -14.61 -5.86
N VAL A 193 -4.17 -14.55 -4.55
CA VAL A 193 -4.21 -15.70 -3.65
C VAL A 193 -4.91 -15.33 -2.36
N GLN A 194 -5.84 -16.18 -1.92
CA GLN A 194 -6.44 -16.06 -0.61
C GLN A 194 -5.52 -16.67 0.45
N LEU A 195 -5.29 -15.95 1.55
CA LEU A 195 -4.57 -16.46 2.71
C LEU A 195 -5.43 -17.49 3.46
N SER A 196 -4.87 -18.13 4.49
CA SER A 196 -5.53 -19.25 5.18
C SER A 196 -6.91 -18.88 5.76
N GLU A 197 -7.73 -19.90 6.03
CA GLU A 197 -9.08 -19.81 6.63
C GLU A 197 -9.19 -18.93 7.90
N ALA A 198 -8.06 -18.67 8.58
CA ALA A 198 -8.03 -17.82 9.77
C ALA A 198 -8.10 -16.31 9.46
N ASP A 199 -7.65 -15.88 8.28
CA ASP A 199 -7.58 -14.47 7.86
C ASP A 199 -8.49 -14.20 6.66
N ASN A 200 -8.64 -15.16 5.73
CA ASN A 200 -9.45 -15.09 4.50
C ASN A 200 -9.17 -13.89 3.59
N SER A 201 -8.20 -13.04 3.92
CA SER A 201 -7.88 -11.88 3.11
C SER A 201 -7.07 -12.27 1.89
N TRP A 202 -7.25 -11.48 0.84
CA TRP A 202 -6.58 -11.69 -0.42
C TRP A 202 -5.27 -10.90 -0.50
N ARG A 203 -4.34 -11.46 -1.27
CA ARG A 203 -3.10 -10.82 -1.69
C ARG A 203 -2.91 -10.95 -3.18
N VAL A 204 -2.20 -10.02 -3.78
CA VAL A 204 -1.66 -10.18 -5.14
C VAL A 204 -0.19 -10.57 -5.03
N PHE A 205 0.26 -11.54 -5.82
CA PHE A 205 1.67 -11.98 -5.74
C PHE A 205 2.35 -12.13 -7.08
N GLY A 206 1.60 -12.43 -8.15
CA GLY A 206 2.15 -12.74 -9.45
C GLY A 206 1.91 -11.64 -10.47
N ILE A 207 2.88 -11.46 -11.37
CA ILE A 207 2.80 -10.59 -12.54
C ILE A 207 2.90 -11.51 -13.77
N THR A 208 1.85 -11.55 -14.58
CA THR A 208 1.80 -12.36 -15.81
C THR A 208 2.94 -11.99 -16.75
N SER A 209 3.86 -12.90 -17.04
CA SER A 209 5.09 -12.59 -17.79
C SER A 209 5.12 -13.23 -19.18
N TYR A 210 5.10 -14.55 -19.26
CA TYR A 210 5.13 -15.27 -20.54
C TYR A 210 4.46 -16.64 -20.46
N GLY A 211 4.21 -17.23 -21.61
CA GLY A 211 3.58 -18.54 -21.71
C GLY A 211 3.78 -19.15 -23.09
N GLY A 212 3.24 -20.35 -23.25
CA GLY A 212 3.20 -21.03 -24.54
C GLY A 212 1.99 -20.63 -25.38
N ALA A 213 1.39 -21.62 -26.04
CA ALA A 213 0.05 -21.46 -26.56
C ALA A 213 -0.94 -21.34 -25.39
N CYS A 214 -1.97 -20.50 -25.54
CA CYS A 214 -2.98 -20.31 -24.50
C CYS A 214 -3.65 -21.64 -24.12
N GLY A 215 -3.96 -21.78 -22.84
CA GLY A 215 -4.47 -23.01 -22.24
C GLY A 215 -3.35 -23.99 -21.83
N GLY A 216 -2.10 -23.64 -22.09
CA GLY A 216 -0.91 -24.45 -21.79
C GLY A 216 -0.31 -24.19 -20.41
N GLY A 217 -0.69 -23.09 -19.77
CA GLY A 217 -0.10 -22.57 -18.55
C GLY A 217 0.87 -21.43 -18.84
N GLY A 218 1.01 -20.56 -17.84
CA GLY A 218 1.82 -19.36 -17.90
C GLY A 218 2.86 -19.30 -16.79
N TYR A 219 3.82 -18.39 -16.96
CA TYR A 219 4.87 -18.07 -16.00
C TYR A 219 4.69 -16.64 -15.52
N TYR A 220 4.80 -16.48 -14.21
CA TYR A 220 4.49 -15.24 -13.51
C TYR A 220 5.69 -14.84 -12.65
N SER A 221 6.17 -13.62 -12.82
CA SER A 221 7.20 -13.07 -11.93
C SER A 221 6.59 -12.72 -10.58
N MET A 222 7.33 -12.94 -9.50
CA MET A 222 6.81 -12.74 -8.15
C MET A 222 7.02 -11.28 -7.72
N MET A 223 5.97 -10.62 -7.21
CA MET A 223 6.07 -9.21 -6.77
C MET A 223 7.02 -9.05 -5.59
N HIS A 224 6.98 -9.97 -4.62
CA HIS A 224 7.77 -9.88 -3.40
C HIS A 224 9.28 -9.91 -3.64
N THR A 225 9.75 -10.55 -4.71
CA THR A 225 11.18 -10.57 -5.06
C THR A 225 11.68 -9.25 -5.65
N GLY A 226 10.78 -8.37 -6.10
CA GLY A 226 11.09 -7.04 -6.62
C GLY A 226 10.81 -5.91 -5.63
N MET A 227 10.40 -6.21 -4.40
CA MET A 227 9.83 -5.22 -3.49
C MET A 227 10.78 -4.07 -3.13
N GLU A 228 12.02 -4.38 -2.79
CA GLU A 228 13.05 -3.37 -2.55
C GLU A 228 13.20 -2.38 -3.71
N TRP A 229 13.08 -2.86 -4.96
CA TRP A 229 13.16 -1.98 -6.12
C TRP A 229 11.90 -1.11 -6.27
N PHE A 230 10.70 -1.67 -6.09
CA PHE A 230 9.46 -0.90 -6.17
C PHE A 230 9.45 0.25 -5.15
N GLU A 231 9.75 -0.04 -3.89
CA GLU A 231 9.67 0.95 -2.82
C GLU A 231 10.84 1.95 -2.89
N SER A 232 12.07 1.48 -3.16
CA SER A 232 13.23 2.37 -3.25
C SER A 232 13.19 3.31 -4.45
N ASP A 233 12.66 2.89 -5.60
CA ASP A 233 12.63 3.72 -6.83
C ASP A 233 11.43 4.68 -6.82
N SER A 234 10.30 4.28 -6.24
CA SER A 234 9.08 5.10 -6.19
C SER A 234 8.98 6.02 -4.97
N GLY A 235 9.65 5.65 -3.88
CA GLY A 235 9.55 6.24 -2.55
C GLY A 235 8.31 5.81 -1.76
N LEU A 236 7.42 4.99 -2.33
CA LEU A 236 6.17 4.56 -1.69
C LEU A 236 6.36 3.27 -0.91
N ASP A 237 5.83 3.20 0.31
CA ASP A 237 5.59 1.93 1.01
C ASP A 237 4.32 1.27 0.45
N ILE A 238 4.47 0.10 -0.16
CA ILE A 238 3.35 -0.66 -0.72
C ILE A 238 3.12 -1.97 0.02
N THR A 239 3.80 -2.16 1.16
CA THR A 239 3.78 -3.39 1.96
C THR A 239 3.37 -3.08 3.40
N PRO A 240 2.10 -2.76 3.65
CA PRO A 240 1.67 -2.16 4.92
C PRO A 240 1.93 -3.02 6.17
N CYS A 241 2.20 -4.32 6.00
CA CYS A 241 2.48 -5.26 7.08
C CYS A 241 3.96 -5.66 7.24
N HIS A 242 4.81 -5.33 6.27
CA HIS A 242 6.18 -5.83 6.19
C HIS A 242 7.13 -4.73 5.73
N ASN A 243 8.41 -4.82 6.05
CA ASN A 243 9.41 -4.07 5.31
C ASN A 243 9.61 -4.70 3.92
N ALA A 244 10.24 -3.96 2.99
CA ALA A 244 10.61 -4.45 1.66
C ALA A 244 11.41 -5.77 1.66
N ASP A 245 12.17 -6.04 2.73
CA ASP A 245 12.97 -7.28 2.89
C ASP A 245 12.14 -8.48 3.38
N GLY A 246 10.84 -8.28 3.62
CA GLY A 246 9.91 -9.29 4.11
C GLY A 246 9.87 -9.46 5.63
N THR A 247 10.58 -8.63 6.39
CA THR A 247 10.49 -8.60 7.86
C THR A 247 9.10 -8.10 8.26
N TRP A 248 8.40 -8.82 9.15
CA TRP A 248 7.12 -8.35 9.71
C TRP A 248 7.33 -7.06 10.49
N ASN A 249 6.65 -6.01 10.07
CA ASN A 249 6.69 -4.69 10.66
C ASN A 249 5.36 -3.99 10.37
N PRO A 250 4.28 -4.36 11.08
CA PRO A 250 2.95 -3.94 10.70
C PRO A 250 2.76 -2.46 11.01
N GLY A 251 2.48 -1.69 9.97
CA GLY A 251 2.03 -0.32 10.09
C GLY A 251 0.52 -0.22 10.36
N PRO A 252 0.01 0.99 10.53
CA PRO A 252 -1.41 1.26 10.77
C PRO A 252 -2.32 0.81 9.64
N ASP A 253 -1.80 0.72 8.42
CA ASP A 253 -2.51 0.26 7.23
C ASP A 253 -2.46 -1.26 7.05
N CYS A 254 -1.87 -1.99 8.00
CA CYS A 254 -1.90 -3.44 8.07
C CYS A 254 -3.28 -3.96 8.51
N LYS A 255 -4.34 -3.55 7.80
CA LYS A 255 -5.75 -3.86 8.06
C LYS A 255 -6.62 -3.57 6.84
N GLY A 256 -7.90 -3.94 6.91
CA GLY A 256 -8.88 -3.51 5.90
C GLY A 256 -8.73 -4.21 4.55
N PHE A 257 -8.03 -5.35 4.51
CA PHE A 257 -7.79 -6.07 3.27
C PHE A 257 -9.06 -6.77 2.79
N GLN A 258 -9.31 -6.75 1.47
CA GLN A 258 -10.48 -7.37 0.87
C GLN A 258 -10.56 -8.88 1.19
N LEU A 259 -11.72 -9.33 1.64
CA LEU A 259 -11.98 -10.75 1.90
C LEU A 259 -12.66 -11.46 0.72
N GLU A 260 -13.38 -10.71 -0.12
CA GLU A 260 -14.17 -11.24 -1.24
C GLU A 260 -14.03 -10.34 -2.50
N PRO A 261 -12.82 -10.01 -2.99
CA PRO A 261 -12.62 -9.21 -4.21
C PRO A 261 -13.18 -9.87 -5.49
N GLU A 262 -13.41 -11.18 -5.46
CA GLU A 262 -14.10 -11.97 -6.49
C GLU A 262 -15.62 -11.76 -6.49
N VAL A 263 -16.16 -10.96 -5.56
CA VAL A 263 -17.58 -10.63 -5.48
C VAL A 263 -17.78 -9.14 -5.71
N GLY A 264 -18.63 -8.79 -6.66
CA GLY A 264 -18.97 -7.40 -6.97
C GLY A 264 -19.67 -6.70 -5.82
N HIS A 265 -19.03 -5.68 -5.24
CA HIS A 265 -19.61 -4.80 -4.23
C HIS A 265 -19.68 -3.35 -4.70
N GLY A 266 -20.77 -2.66 -4.37
CA GLY A 266 -20.93 -1.23 -4.64
C GLY A 266 -21.07 -0.90 -6.13
N SER A 267 -20.42 0.17 -6.54
CA SER A 267 -20.41 0.66 -7.92
C SER A 267 -19.13 1.43 -8.27
N TRP A 268 -18.78 1.54 -9.54
CA TRP A 268 -17.64 2.38 -9.93
C TRP A 268 -17.79 3.86 -9.56
N ALA A 269 -19.01 4.33 -9.26
CA ALA A 269 -19.22 5.68 -8.74
C ALA A 269 -18.77 5.84 -7.27
N ASP A 270 -18.76 4.76 -6.49
CA ASP A 270 -18.33 4.71 -5.08
C ASP A 270 -17.02 3.96 -4.87
N GLY A 271 -16.30 3.64 -5.96
CA GLY A 271 -15.02 2.95 -5.93
C GLY A 271 -15.14 1.43 -5.77
N CYS A 272 -16.31 0.86 -6.07
CA CYS A 272 -16.59 -0.56 -5.83
C CYS A 272 -16.42 -0.93 -4.35
N SER A 273 -16.91 -0.04 -3.48
CA SER A 273 -16.78 -0.18 -2.03
C SER A 273 -17.96 -0.95 -1.43
N GLY A 274 -17.78 -1.47 -0.21
CA GLY A 274 -18.86 -2.10 0.57
C GLY A 274 -18.75 -3.62 0.77
N GLY A 275 -17.69 -4.24 0.25
CA GLY A 275 -17.32 -5.62 0.57
C GLY A 275 -16.75 -5.77 1.97
N PRO A 276 -16.76 -6.99 2.54
CA PRO A 276 -16.15 -7.26 3.83
C PRO A 276 -14.62 -7.13 3.78
N THR A 277 -14.05 -6.56 4.84
CA THR A 277 -12.61 -6.35 4.99
C THR A 277 -12.06 -6.99 6.25
N SER A 278 -10.78 -7.34 6.24
CA SER A 278 -10.08 -7.84 7.42
C SER A 278 -9.99 -6.77 8.52
N GLY A 279 -9.82 -7.21 9.77
CA GLY A 279 -9.35 -6.35 10.86
C GLY A 279 -7.85 -6.09 10.75
N LEU A 280 -7.23 -5.67 11.85
CA LEU A 280 -5.77 -5.65 11.99
C LEU A 280 -5.21 -7.05 11.70
N ASN A 281 -4.22 -7.11 10.83
CA ASN A 281 -3.62 -8.38 10.45
C ASN A 281 -2.58 -8.81 11.49
N SER A 282 -2.60 -10.10 11.83
CA SER A 282 -1.69 -10.71 12.81
C SER A 282 -1.15 -12.06 12.31
N ILE A 283 -1.07 -12.25 10.98
CA ILE A 283 -0.75 -13.56 10.39
C ILE A 283 0.72 -13.96 10.61
N CYS A 284 1.63 -12.98 10.67
CA CYS A 284 3.07 -13.20 10.85
C CYS A 284 3.60 -12.81 12.23
N GLY A 285 2.76 -12.29 13.12
CA GLY A 285 3.18 -11.78 14.41
C GLY A 285 2.10 -10.96 15.09
N ASP A 286 2.51 -10.21 16.12
CA ASP A 286 1.61 -9.26 16.78
C ASP A 286 1.14 -8.21 15.76
N PRO A 287 -0.14 -7.83 15.77
CA PRO A 287 -0.66 -6.79 14.88
C PRO A 287 -0.07 -5.42 15.24
N PHE A 288 -0.28 -4.43 14.38
CA PHE A 288 0.00 -3.04 14.72
C PHE A 288 -0.68 -2.65 16.04
N ASP A 289 0.12 -2.15 16.99
CA ASP A 289 -0.31 -1.70 18.31
C ASP A 289 0.31 -0.32 18.56
N VAL A 290 -0.54 0.68 18.79
CA VAL A 290 -0.14 2.06 19.14
C VAL A 290 0.40 2.16 20.58
N GLY A 291 0.38 1.06 21.33
CA GLY A 291 0.84 1.00 22.71
C GLY A 291 -0.01 1.86 23.66
N PRO A 292 0.24 1.78 24.99
CA PRO A 292 -0.50 2.54 25.99
C PRO A 292 0.08 3.96 26.26
N ALA A 293 1.13 4.36 25.56
CA ALA A 293 1.71 5.70 25.59
C ALA A 293 2.55 5.90 24.32
N ASP A 294 2.12 6.82 23.46
CA ASP A 294 2.83 7.21 22.23
C ASP A 294 3.37 8.62 22.44
N THR A 295 4.63 8.87 22.10
CA THR A 295 5.16 10.25 22.15
C THR A 295 4.71 10.99 20.89
N PRO A 296 4.51 12.33 20.93
CA PRO A 296 4.11 13.02 19.72
C PRO A 296 5.14 12.84 18.59
N PRO A 297 4.69 12.75 17.33
CA PRO A 297 5.57 12.47 16.21
C PRO A 297 6.63 13.56 16.03
N ILE A 298 7.78 13.18 15.50
CA ILE A 298 8.84 14.10 15.08
C ILE A 298 8.72 14.29 13.58
N VAL A 299 8.60 15.52 13.11
CA VAL A 299 8.49 15.85 11.69
C VAL A 299 9.48 16.94 11.29
N ASN A 300 10.04 16.84 10.09
CA ASN A 300 10.98 17.81 9.53
C ASN A 300 10.63 18.13 8.07
N ILE A 301 10.79 19.40 7.67
CA ILE A 301 10.80 19.77 6.26
C ILE A 301 12.17 19.41 5.68
N ILE A 302 12.18 18.60 4.62
CA ILE A 302 13.41 18.16 3.93
C ILE A 302 13.66 18.95 2.64
N ASN A 303 12.60 19.52 2.04
CA ASN A 303 12.68 20.38 0.86
C ASN A 303 11.50 21.36 0.87
N PRO A 304 11.67 22.67 0.61
CA PRO A 304 12.92 23.40 0.33
C PRO A 304 13.85 23.50 1.54
N MET A 305 15.06 24.02 1.36
CA MET A 305 15.98 24.29 2.49
C MET A 305 15.69 25.65 3.13
N ASP A 306 16.03 25.78 4.42
CA ASP A 306 15.92 27.06 5.14
C ASP A 306 16.80 28.15 4.50
N GLY A 307 16.23 29.34 4.33
CA GLY A 307 16.84 30.50 3.69
C GLY A 307 16.83 30.47 2.15
N GLU A 308 16.24 29.45 1.52
CA GLU A 308 16.24 29.32 0.06
C GLU A 308 15.42 30.43 -0.62
N THR A 309 15.92 30.92 -1.77
CA THR A 309 15.25 31.97 -2.55
C THR A 309 15.06 31.54 -4.00
N PHE A 310 13.89 31.86 -4.54
CA PHE A 310 13.46 31.50 -5.88
C PHE A 310 13.21 32.75 -6.70
N THR A 311 13.59 32.73 -7.97
CA THR A 311 13.32 33.83 -8.92
C THR A 311 12.43 33.32 -10.05
N THR A 312 11.37 34.05 -10.35
CA THR A 312 10.40 33.73 -11.41
C THR A 312 10.25 34.93 -12.34
N ASP A 313 10.13 34.69 -13.65
CA ASP A 313 9.93 35.74 -14.66
C ASP A 313 8.49 36.30 -14.70
N GLY A 314 7.76 36.18 -13.57
CA GLY A 314 6.35 36.51 -13.40
C GLY A 314 5.48 35.26 -13.27
N GLY A 315 4.49 35.33 -12.36
CA GLY A 315 3.65 34.19 -11.99
C GLY A 315 4.11 33.51 -10.69
N ASN A 316 3.38 32.48 -10.27
CA ASN A 316 3.72 31.71 -9.07
C ASN A 316 4.90 30.77 -9.35
N GLN A 317 5.76 30.56 -8.36
CA GLN A 317 6.82 29.56 -8.38
C GLN A 317 6.23 28.17 -8.17
N PRO A 318 6.29 27.25 -9.17
CA PRO A 318 5.99 25.85 -8.94
C PRO A 318 7.10 25.22 -8.09
N MET A 319 6.72 24.48 -7.04
CA MET A 319 7.66 23.67 -6.25
C MET A 319 6.94 22.55 -5.53
N THR A 320 7.70 21.57 -5.06
CA THR A 320 7.21 20.50 -4.17
C THR A 320 7.81 20.72 -2.80
N ILE A 321 6.96 20.80 -1.77
CA ILE A 321 7.38 20.79 -0.37
C ILE A 321 7.36 19.34 0.08
N GLU A 322 8.43 18.89 0.73
CA GLU A 322 8.59 17.51 1.17
C GLU A 322 8.90 17.48 2.67
N ALA A 323 8.30 16.51 3.38
CA ALA A 323 8.53 16.30 4.80
C ALA A 323 8.82 14.82 5.11
N GLU A 324 9.54 14.59 6.19
CA GLU A 324 9.71 13.28 6.81
C GLU A 324 9.15 13.34 8.23
N ALA A 325 8.39 12.32 8.61
CA ALA A 325 7.87 12.16 9.96
C ALA A 325 8.20 10.77 10.50
N MET A 326 8.53 10.71 11.78
CA MET A 326 8.85 9.50 12.53
C MET A 326 8.13 9.54 13.87
N ASP A 327 7.78 8.39 14.38
CA ASP A 327 7.00 8.22 15.59
C ASP A 327 7.41 6.90 16.27
N ASP A 328 7.28 6.79 17.59
CA ASP A 328 7.54 5.52 18.28
C ASP A 328 6.39 4.50 18.12
N GLY A 329 5.20 4.97 17.77
CA GLY A 329 4.10 4.18 17.22
C GLY A 329 4.00 4.33 15.70
N ALA A 330 3.03 5.14 15.24
CA ALA A 330 2.90 5.46 13.81
C ALA A 330 2.28 6.83 13.56
N VAL A 331 2.79 7.49 12.53
CA VAL A 331 2.20 8.71 12.00
C VAL A 331 0.92 8.36 11.23
N GLN A 332 -0.19 9.00 11.59
CA GLN A 332 -1.47 8.87 10.91
C GLN A 332 -1.55 9.73 9.65
N TYR A 333 -1.09 10.98 9.73
CA TYR A 333 -0.97 11.87 8.59
C TYR A 333 -0.05 13.04 8.90
N VAL A 334 0.41 13.71 7.84
CA VAL A 334 1.13 14.98 7.94
C VAL A 334 0.37 16.04 7.15
N GLU A 335 0.23 17.24 7.71
CA GLU A 335 -0.37 18.40 7.05
C GLU A 335 0.68 19.48 6.80
N LEU A 336 0.53 20.19 5.68
CA LEU A 336 1.34 21.34 5.34
C LEU A 336 0.92 22.56 6.17
N VAL A 337 1.90 23.25 6.74
CA VAL A 337 1.71 24.51 7.46
C VAL A 337 2.47 25.62 6.74
N ILE A 338 1.77 26.70 6.35
CA ILE A 338 2.40 27.90 5.77
C ILE A 338 1.98 29.12 6.60
N ASN A 339 2.97 29.89 7.06
CA ASN A 339 2.77 31.08 7.90
C ASN A 339 1.87 30.78 9.11
N ASP A 340 2.24 29.74 9.87
CA ASP A 340 1.55 29.24 11.07
C ASP A 340 0.10 28.78 10.85
N LYS A 341 -0.32 28.60 9.59
CA LYS A 341 -1.65 28.11 9.24
C LYS A 341 -1.55 26.75 8.54
N VAL A 342 -2.23 25.76 9.10
CA VAL A 342 -2.51 24.49 8.41
C VAL A 342 -3.27 24.77 7.11
N ILE A 343 -2.79 24.19 6.01
CA ILE A 343 -3.41 24.31 4.71
C ILE A 343 -4.57 23.31 4.61
N ASP A 344 -5.77 23.82 4.38
CA ASP A 344 -6.98 23.01 4.29
C ASP A 344 -6.86 21.96 3.17
N GLY A 345 -7.08 20.69 3.49
CA GLY A 345 -6.98 19.57 2.53
C GLY A 345 -5.55 19.14 2.22
N SER A 346 -4.56 19.56 3.02
CA SER A 346 -3.16 19.14 2.87
C SER A 346 -2.79 17.87 3.62
N ALA A 347 -3.73 17.17 4.25
CA ALA A 347 -3.41 15.91 4.93
C ALA A 347 -2.91 14.88 3.91
N ASP A 348 -1.67 14.44 4.12
CA ASP A 348 -1.01 13.36 3.41
C ASP A 348 -0.87 12.17 4.36
N TYR A 349 -1.43 11.03 3.96
CA TYR A 349 -1.60 9.85 4.81
C TYR A 349 -0.51 8.79 4.60
N SER A 350 0.38 8.99 3.63
CA SER A 350 1.38 7.99 3.28
C SER A 350 2.71 8.66 2.93
N ALA A 351 3.79 8.19 3.54
CA ALA A 351 5.12 8.61 3.13
C ALA A 351 5.41 8.18 1.66
N PRO A 352 6.15 8.98 0.88
CA PRO A 352 6.79 10.23 1.27
C PRO A 352 5.79 11.39 1.25
N TYR A 353 5.80 12.23 2.29
CA TYR A 353 4.85 13.33 2.43
C TYR A 353 5.21 14.49 1.50
N GLN A 354 4.36 14.78 0.51
CA GLN A 354 4.70 15.70 -0.58
C GLN A 354 3.53 16.59 -0.99
N TRP A 355 3.79 17.90 -1.09
CA TRP A 355 2.80 18.89 -1.53
C TRP A 355 3.31 19.66 -2.74
N PRO A 356 2.78 19.40 -3.96
CA PRO A 356 2.99 20.27 -5.09
C PRO A 356 2.23 21.59 -4.89
N VAL A 357 2.97 22.70 -4.83
CA VAL A 357 2.42 24.04 -4.55
C VAL A 357 2.83 25.06 -5.60
N GLN A 358 2.03 26.13 -5.71
CA GLN A 358 2.28 27.28 -6.58
C GLN A 358 2.45 28.52 -5.69
N MET A 359 3.69 28.87 -5.36
CA MET A 359 4.01 29.93 -4.39
C MET A 359 4.02 31.30 -5.07
N PRO A 360 3.15 32.25 -4.69
CA PRO A 360 3.21 33.62 -5.19
C PRO A 360 4.53 34.32 -4.81
N THR A 361 4.80 35.49 -5.42
CA THR A 361 5.86 36.38 -4.93
C THR A 361 5.60 36.74 -3.47
N GLY A 362 6.59 36.54 -2.61
CA GLY A 362 6.46 36.78 -1.18
C GLY A 362 7.55 36.13 -0.35
N GLN A 363 7.38 36.25 0.97
CA GLN A 363 8.17 35.60 2.00
C GLN A 363 7.28 34.62 2.75
N TYR A 364 7.81 33.45 3.08
CA TYR A 364 7.04 32.36 3.67
C TYR A 364 7.81 31.68 4.79
N TYR A 365 7.10 31.30 5.84
CA TYR A 365 7.54 30.27 6.78
C TYR A 365 6.80 28.96 6.45
N ILE A 366 7.55 27.90 6.23
CA ILE A 366 7.04 26.56 5.90
C ILE A 366 7.33 25.63 7.08
N SER A 367 6.31 24.89 7.50
CA SER A 367 6.38 23.86 8.54
C SER A 367 5.44 22.71 8.14
N ALA A 368 5.40 21.67 8.96
CA ALA A 368 4.50 20.54 8.81
C ALA A 368 3.99 20.12 10.20
N ARG A 369 2.73 19.67 10.26
CA ARG A 369 2.09 19.11 11.45
C ARG A 369 1.89 17.62 11.24
N ALA A 370 2.57 16.78 12.01
CA ALA A 370 2.34 15.34 12.02
C ALA A 370 1.38 14.99 13.15
N VAL A 371 0.47 14.06 12.90
CA VAL A 371 -0.49 13.54 13.88
C VAL A 371 -0.36 12.02 13.91
N ASP A 372 -0.32 11.43 15.11
CA ASP A 372 -0.28 9.97 15.30
C ASP A 372 -1.70 9.36 15.43
N PHE A 373 -1.81 8.05 15.66
CA PHE A 373 -3.09 7.37 15.87
C PHE A 373 -3.69 7.56 17.27
N THR A 374 -3.02 8.29 18.15
CA THR A 374 -3.49 8.70 19.47
C THR A 374 -3.97 10.16 19.52
N ASP A 375 -3.97 10.85 18.36
CA ASP A 375 -4.22 12.28 18.18
C ASP A 375 -3.12 13.18 18.80
N ALA A 376 -1.92 12.65 19.11
CA ALA A 376 -0.78 13.45 19.52
C ALA A 376 -0.17 14.17 18.32
N GLU A 377 0.34 15.39 18.54
CA GLU A 377 0.76 16.30 17.46
C GLU A 377 2.24 16.69 17.59
N GLY A 378 2.94 16.57 16.47
CA GLY A 378 4.30 17.06 16.24
C GLY A 378 4.33 18.20 15.24
N PHE A 379 5.22 19.18 15.43
CA PHE A 379 5.42 20.28 14.49
C PHE A 379 6.87 20.38 14.06
N ALA A 380 7.09 20.54 12.76
CA ALA A 380 8.42 20.77 12.22
C ALA A 380 8.88 22.18 12.58
N PRO A 381 10.15 22.38 12.95
CA PRO A 381 10.72 23.72 13.03
C PRO A 381 10.46 24.47 11.71
N PRO A 382 9.90 25.70 11.75
CA PRO A 382 9.60 26.43 10.54
C PRO A 382 10.88 26.84 9.82
N ILE A 383 10.92 26.64 8.51
CA ILE A 383 11.96 27.14 7.62
C ILE A 383 11.46 28.40 6.89
N ALA A 384 12.37 29.28 6.52
CA ALA A 384 12.09 30.52 5.79
C ALA A 384 12.46 30.39 4.31
N ILE A 385 11.57 30.81 3.41
CA ILE A 385 11.89 30.94 1.98
C ILE A 385 11.42 32.28 1.39
N GLY A 386 12.02 32.67 0.27
CA GLY A 386 11.63 33.86 -0.51
C GLY A 386 11.35 33.54 -1.97
N VAL A 387 10.27 34.11 -2.53
CA VAL A 387 9.96 34.04 -3.97
C VAL A 387 9.95 35.46 -4.53
N ASN A 388 10.88 35.76 -5.43
CA ASN A 388 11.17 37.12 -5.92
C ASN A 388 11.42 38.13 -4.77
N ALA A 389 11.86 37.63 -3.62
CA ALA A 389 12.19 38.35 -2.41
C ALA A 389 13.26 37.56 -1.66
N ASP A 390 14.03 38.23 -0.81
CA ASP A 390 14.91 37.53 0.16
C ASP A 390 14.04 36.74 1.15
N ALA A 391 14.53 35.59 1.60
CA ALA A 391 13.87 34.83 2.66
C ALA A 391 13.78 35.67 3.94
N PRO A 392 12.69 35.55 4.72
CA PRO A 392 12.56 36.27 5.97
C PRO A 392 13.64 35.79 6.97
N GLU A 393 14.14 36.70 7.80
CA GLU A 393 15.06 36.33 8.89
C GLU A 393 14.35 35.36 9.87
N PRO A 394 15.04 34.38 10.45
CA PRO A 394 14.45 33.49 11.44
C PRO A 394 13.93 34.29 12.64
N ASP A 395 12.75 33.94 13.15
CA ASP A 395 12.20 34.59 14.33
C ASP A 395 13.13 34.34 15.54
N PRO A 396 13.66 35.39 16.20
CA PRO A 396 14.60 35.23 17.32
C PRO A 396 13.98 34.57 18.56
N THR A 397 12.68 34.25 18.56
CA THR A 397 11.99 33.60 19.68
C THR A 397 11.99 32.07 19.62
N THR A 398 12.44 31.43 18.53
CA THR A 398 12.48 29.96 18.40
C THR A 398 13.84 29.35 18.73
N THR A 399 14.91 30.14 18.83
CA THR A 399 16.18 29.67 19.42
C THR A 399 16.05 29.67 20.93
N GLY A 400 16.10 28.47 21.51
CA GLY A 400 16.08 28.25 22.95
C GLY A 400 16.98 29.22 23.71
N SER A 401 16.46 29.66 24.85
CA SER A 401 17.19 30.45 25.84
C SER A 401 18.42 29.69 26.33
N ASP A 402 19.55 29.86 25.64
CA ASP A 402 20.86 29.63 26.21
C ASP A 402 21.12 30.76 27.22
N SER A 403 20.97 30.41 28.49
CA SER A 403 21.39 31.27 29.60
C SER A 403 22.92 31.34 29.61
N ASP A 404 23.48 32.22 28.79
CA ASP A 404 24.87 32.65 28.94
C ASP A 404 24.98 33.55 30.16
N SER A 405 25.37 32.94 31.28
CA SER A 405 25.92 33.65 32.43
C SER A 405 27.30 34.19 32.05
N ASP A 406 27.31 35.38 31.45
CA ASP A 406 28.53 36.13 31.17
C ASP A 406 29.01 36.82 32.47
N SER A 407 29.86 36.13 33.23
CA SER A 407 30.61 36.73 34.34
C SER A 407 31.96 37.21 33.83
N GLY A 408 31.99 38.45 33.33
CA GLY A 408 33.22 39.17 33.04
C GLY A 408 33.10 40.63 33.48
N THR A 409 33.75 41.00 34.59
CA THR A 409 34.40 42.32 34.69
C THR A 409 35.54 42.28 35.70
N ASP A 410 36.65 42.84 35.23
CA ASP A 410 37.98 42.89 35.80
C ASP A 410 38.19 44.18 36.63
N SER A 411 39.10 44.05 37.60
CA SER A 411 40.01 45.03 38.26
C SER A 411 39.54 46.42 38.75
N GLY A 412 39.88 46.73 40.02
CA GLY A 412 40.17 48.10 40.46
C GLY A 412 39.94 48.47 41.94
N THR A 413 40.92 48.16 42.80
CA THR A 413 41.38 48.85 44.05
C THR A 413 40.52 49.95 44.72
N ASP A 414 40.31 49.86 46.05
CA ASP A 414 41.11 50.55 47.10
C ASP A 414 40.53 50.31 48.53
N GLY A 415 41.38 50.40 49.56
CA GLY A 415 41.00 50.82 50.92
C GLY A 415 40.75 49.71 51.96
N GLY A 416 41.78 49.36 52.73
CA GLY A 416 41.74 48.33 53.75
C GLY A 416 41.13 48.69 55.10
N THR A 417 41.10 47.71 56.00
CA THR A 417 41.52 47.84 57.41
C THR A 417 41.55 46.45 58.07
N SER A 418 42.59 46.28 58.88
CA SER A 418 42.86 45.21 59.84
C SER A 418 41.70 44.90 60.79
N ASP A 419 41.57 43.66 61.27
CA ASP A 419 42.07 43.23 62.60
C ASP A 419 41.72 41.75 62.89
N SER A 420 42.58 41.15 63.73
CA SER A 420 42.54 39.92 64.55
C SER A 420 41.17 39.31 64.91
N GLY A 421 41.05 38.04 65.29
CA GLY A 421 42.01 37.00 65.63
C GLY A 421 41.30 35.79 66.27
N THR A 422 42.07 34.70 66.39
CA THR A 422 42.07 33.68 67.46
C THR A 422 40.77 33.03 67.96
N ASP A 423 40.73 31.72 67.71
CA ASP A 423 40.81 30.63 68.71
C ASP A 423 39.59 30.33 69.61
N GLY A 424 39.22 29.05 69.67
CA GLY A 424 38.07 28.59 70.44
C GLY A 424 37.71 27.11 70.29
N THR A 425 38.65 26.23 70.64
CA THR A 425 38.58 24.87 71.23
C THR A 425 37.25 24.10 71.45
N SER A 426 37.42 22.76 71.49
CA SER A 426 36.73 21.77 72.36
C SER A 426 35.40 21.18 71.85
N ALA A 427 35.09 19.88 71.87
CA ALA A 427 35.74 18.62 72.27
C ALA A 427 34.96 17.44 71.63
N GLY A 428 35.61 16.27 71.47
CA GLY A 428 34.92 14.96 71.26
C GLY A 428 34.31 14.42 72.57
N PRO A 429 33.96 13.12 72.71
CA PRO A 429 34.15 11.98 71.78
C PRO A 429 32.90 11.05 71.65
N GLY A 430 33.05 9.94 70.92
CA GLY A 430 32.17 8.75 70.90
C GLY A 430 32.24 8.09 69.51
N ASP A 431 33.05 7.04 69.29
CA ASP A 431 32.81 5.64 69.69
C ASP A 431 31.44 5.18 69.14
N ASP A 432 31.26 4.14 68.34
CA ASP A 432 32.01 2.93 68.01
C ASP A 432 31.20 2.21 66.88
N ASP A 433 31.86 1.30 66.16
CA ASP A 433 31.31 0.05 65.56
C ASP A 433 30.21 0.16 64.46
N ASP A 434 30.09 -0.68 63.43
CA ASP A 434 30.77 -1.90 62.96
C ASP A 434 30.24 -2.18 61.52
N ASP A 435 31.06 -2.88 60.75
CA ASP A 435 30.75 -3.90 59.73
C ASP A 435 29.87 -3.62 58.49
N ASP A 436 30.57 -3.67 57.34
CA ASP A 436 30.38 -4.56 56.19
C ASP A 436 29.06 -5.36 56.05
N ASP A 437 28.35 -5.15 54.93
CA ASP A 437 28.05 -6.16 53.90
C ASP A 437 27.55 -5.48 52.59
#